data_AF-A0AAZ1XFT8-F1
#
_entry.id   AF-A0AAZ1XFT8-F1
#
_cell.length_a   1.000
_cell.length_b   1.000
_cell.length_c   1.000
_cell.angle_alpha   90.00
_cell.angle_beta   90.00
_cell.angle_gamma   90.00
#
_symmetry.space_group_name_H-M   'P 1'
#
loop_
_entity.id
_entity.type
_entity.pdbx_description
1 polymer ?
#
loop_
_entity_poly.entity_id
_entity_poly.type
_entity_poly.pdbx_seq_one_letter_code
_entity_poly.pdbx_strand_id
1 'polypeptide(L)'
;LCCSDPPPPFRVEPAGVRWLRPGLRKYSCQLTIDTNTVHTNLQLSDNNRKVTHVEEVQSYPDHPDRFDGCPQLLCRNGLTGRCYWEVEWRGD
;
A
#
# COMPACT_ATOMS: atom_id res chain seq x y z
N LEU A 1 -25.13 48.96 7.63
CA LEU A 1 -24.95 47.88 8.62
C LEU A 1 -24.83 46.57 7.84
N CYS A 2 -23.62 46.24 7.40
CA CYS A 2 -23.36 44.98 6.68
C CYS A 2 -22.94 43.94 7.72
N CYS A 3 -23.88 43.12 8.17
CA CYS A 3 -23.56 41.92 8.92
C CYS A 3 -23.09 40.87 7.90
N SER A 4 -21.78 40.72 7.76
CA SER A 4 -21.23 39.56 7.05
C SER A 4 -21.26 38.40 8.03
N ASP A 5 -21.95 37.31 7.66
CA ASP A 5 -21.98 36.11 8.47
C ASP A 5 -20.55 35.60 8.73
N PRO A 6 -20.23 35.16 9.96
CA PRO A 6 -18.92 34.62 10.26
C PRO A 6 -18.69 33.33 9.46
N PRO A 7 -17.46 33.10 8.93
CA PRO A 7 -17.16 31.87 8.21
C PRO A 7 -17.43 30.66 9.12
N PRO A 8 -17.94 29.54 8.58
CA PRO A 8 -18.21 28.36 9.38
C PRO A 8 -16.92 27.94 10.10
N PRO A 9 -17.00 27.50 11.37
CA PRO A 9 -15.84 27.06 12.12
C PRO A 9 -15.13 25.99 11.30
N PHE A 10 -13.84 26.22 11.02
CA PHE A 10 -12.99 25.25 10.36
C PHE A 10 -13.08 23.96 11.18
N ARG A 11 -13.83 22.98 10.68
CA ARG A 11 -13.84 21.64 11.25
C ARG A 11 -12.45 21.08 11.03
N VAL A 12 -11.57 21.29 12.00
CA VAL A 12 -10.40 20.44 12.15
C VAL A 12 -11.01 19.09 12.51
N GLU A 13 -11.05 18.15 11.56
CA GLU A 13 -11.23 16.74 11.87
C GLU A 13 -10.40 16.47 13.14
N PRO A 14 -11.01 16.02 14.26
CA PRO A 14 -10.24 15.78 15.47
C PRO A 14 -9.13 14.87 15.02
N ALA A 15 -7.87 15.32 15.16
CA ALA A 15 -6.71 14.63 14.61
C ALA A 15 -6.84 13.16 15.02
N GLY A 16 -7.38 12.34 14.10
CA GLY A 16 -7.97 11.04 14.43
C GLY A 16 -7.00 10.17 15.20
N VAL A 17 -7.50 9.13 15.86
CA VAL A 17 -6.73 8.19 16.72
C VAL A 17 -5.36 7.81 16.15
N ARG A 18 -5.21 7.76 14.81
CA ARG A 18 -3.96 7.55 14.09
C ARG A 18 -2.85 8.58 14.40
N TRP A 19 -3.17 9.87 14.60
CA TRP A 19 -2.20 10.93 14.88
C TRP A 19 -1.71 10.95 16.33
N LEU A 20 -2.41 10.28 17.24
CA LEU A 20 -1.98 10.04 18.62
C LEU A 20 -0.91 8.94 18.72
N ARG A 21 -0.66 8.20 17.63
CA ARG A 21 0.38 7.17 17.62
C ARG A 21 1.76 7.83 17.59
N PRO A 22 2.64 7.56 18.57
CA PRO A 22 4.00 8.09 18.54
C PRO A 22 4.81 7.50 17.38
N GLY A 23 5.83 8.24 16.93
CA GLY A 23 6.79 7.78 15.93
C GLY A 23 6.25 7.67 14.50
N LEU A 24 6.85 6.78 13.70
CA LEU A 24 6.50 6.57 12.29
C LEU A 24 5.11 5.95 12.09
N ARG A 25 4.59 5.26 13.10
CA ARG A 25 3.30 4.54 13.05
C ARG A 25 2.11 5.46 12.82
N LYS A 26 2.19 6.78 13.08
CA LYS A 26 1.15 7.73 12.67
C LYS A 26 0.99 7.83 11.15
N TYR A 27 2.03 7.51 10.39
CA TYR A 27 2.01 7.50 8.93
C TYR A 27 1.74 6.11 8.33
N SER A 28 1.33 5.12 9.14
CA SER A 28 1.12 3.74 8.68
C SER A 28 0.10 3.64 7.54
N CYS A 29 0.49 3.12 6.39
CA CYS A 29 -0.40 2.81 5.28
C CYS A 29 -0.38 1.31 4.98
N GLN A 30 -1.53 0.77 4.60
CA GLN A 30 -1.60 -0.59 4.09
C GLN A 30 -1.39 -0.56 2.58
N LEU A 31 -0.35 -1.25 2.12
CA LEU A 31 -0.10 -1.45 0.70
C LEU A 31 -0.93 -2.63 0.18
N THR A 32 -1.35 -2.52 -1.06
CA THR A 32 -2.08 -3.57 -1.78
C THR A 32 -1.33 -3.95 -3.03
N ILE A 33 -0.94 -5.22 -3.13
CA ILE A 33 -0.24 -5.75 -4.29
C ILE A 33 -1.10 -5.59 -5.54
N ASP A 34 -0.46 -5.21 -6.64
CA ASP A 34 -1.05 -5.24 -7.97
C ASP A 34 -0.76 -6.59 -8.63
N THR A 35 -1.76 -7.47 -8.62
CA THR A 35 -1.68 -8.82 -9.19
C THR A 35 -1.40 -8.85 -10.69
N ASN A 36 -1.64 -7.74 -11.39
CA ASN A 36 -1.33 -7.62 -12.81
C ASN A 36 0.17 -7.51 -13.07
N THR A 37 0.93 -7.02 -12.09
CA THR A 37 2.39 -6.84 -12.21
C THR A 37 3.20 -8.04 -11.72
N VAL A 38 2.61 -8.90 -10.89
CA VAL A 38 3.33 -9.97 -10.17
C VAL A 38 4.00 -10.93 -11.15
N HIS A 39 5.31 -11.10 -11.02
CA HIS A 39 6.04 -12.10 -11.79
C HIS A 39 5.51 -13.52 -11.51
N THR A 40 5.48 -14.39 -12.52
CA THR A 40 4.86 -15.73 -12.41
C THR A 40 5.56 -16.66 -11.42
N ASN A 41 6.85 -16.46 -11.12
CA ASN A 41 7.57 -17.18 -10.05
C ASN A 41 7.34 -16.63 -8.62
N LEU A 42 6.44 -15.67 -8.44
CA LEU A 42 6.06 -15.18 -7.11
C LEU A 42 4.68 -15.71 -6.75
N GLN A 43 4.59 -16.45 -5.65
CA GLN A 43 3.32 -16.92 -5.10
C GLN A 43 2.80 -15.97 -4.04
N LEU A 44 1.55 -15.54 -4.21
CA LEU A 44 0.82 -14.77 -3.20
C LEU A 44 0.03 -15.69 -2.28
N SER A 45 0.10 -15.40 -0.97
CA SER A 45 -0.68 -16.10 0.05
C SER A 45 -1.10 -15.13 1.16
N ASP A 46 -1.86 -15.63 2.13
CA ASP A 46 -2.37 -14.84 3.28
C ASP A 46 -3.05 -13.54 2.82
N ASN A 47 -4.07 -13.65 1.98
CA ASN A 47 -4.78 -12.50 1.39
C ASN A 47 -3.84 -11.51 0.70
N ASN A 48 -2.84 -12.01 -0.04
CA ASN A 48 -1.81 -11.24 -0.72
C ASN A 48 -0.94 -10.40 0.24
N ARG A 49 -0.80 -10.83 1.50
CA ARG A 49 0.09 -10.21 2.49
C ARG A 49 1.45 -10.90 2.58
N LYS A 50 1.56 -12.11 2.04
CA LYS A 50 2.82 -12.86 1.95
C LYS A 50 3.15 -13.16 0.50
N VAL A 51 4.42 -12.99 0.17
CA VAL A 51 5.01 -13.26 -1.15
C VAL A 51 6.12 -14.28 -0.94
N THR A 52 6.10 -15.36 -1.72
CA THR A 52 7.12 -16.40 -1.69
C THR A 52 7.68 -16.59 -3.09
N HIS A 53 9.00 -16.66 -3.23
CA HIS A 53 9.63 -17.07 -4.48
C HIS A 53 9.53 -18.59 -4.62
N VAL A 54 9.05 -19.05 -5.78
CA VAL A 54 8.85 -20.47 -6.09
C VAL A 54 9.37 -20.78 -7.50
N GLU A 55 9.80 -22.02 -7.73
CA GLU A 55 10.24 -22.45 -9.07
C GLU A 55 9.04 -22.67 -10.00
N GLU A 56 7.89 -23.05 -9.46
CA GLU A 56 6.67 -23.27 -10.23
C GLU A 56 6.05 -21.97 -10.75
N VAL A 57 5.78 -21.95 -12.06
CA VAL A 57 5.05 -20.85 -12.72
C VAL A 57 3.62 -20.81 -12.19
N GLN A 58 3.29 -19.74 -11.46
CA GLN A 58 1.95 -19.47 -10.96
C GLN A 58 1.02 -19.01 -12.11
N SER A 59 -0.23 -19.46 -12.06
CA SER A 59 -1.25 -19.10 -13.05
C SER A 59 -1.84 -17.72 -12.78
N TYR A 60 -1.27 -16.70 -13.39
CA TYR A 60 -1.85 -15.36 -13.44
C TYR A 60 -2.36 -15.02 -14.84
N PRO A 61 -3.45 -14.24 -15.00
CA PRO A 61 -3.90 -13.79 -16.31
C PRO A 61 -2.84 -12.95 -17.02
N ASP A 62 -2.72 -13.10 -18.33
CA ASP A 62 -1.79 -12.28 -19.13
C ASP A 62 -2.10 -10.79 -18.98
N HIS A 63 -1.06 -9.99 -18.80
CA HIS A 63 -1.17 -8.54 -18.65
C HIS A 63 0.12 -7.85 -19.14
N PRO A 64 0.02 -6.72 -19.89
CA PRO A 64 1.21 -6.02 -20.40
C PRO A 64 2.14 -5.49 -19.29
N ASP A 65 1.59 -5.18 -18.12
CA ASP A 65 2.37 -4.68 -16.98
C ASP A 65 3.05 -5.80 -16.16
N ARG A 66 2.91 -7.07 -16.56
CA ARG A 66 3.48 -8.21 -15.82
C ARG A 66 4.99 -8.25 -16.01
N PHE A 67 5.71 -8.38 -14.90
CA PHE A 67 7.14 -8.66 -14.97
C PHE A 67 7.39 -10.07 -15.50
N ASP A 68 8.29 -10.20 -16.46
CA ASP A 68 8.67 -11.44 -17.14
C ASP A 68 10.16 -11.80 -16.99
N GLY A 69 11.02 -10.81 -16.71
CA GLY A 69 12.47 -11.01 -16.59
C GLY A 69 12.99 -11.22 -15.16
N CYS A 70 12.36 -10.64 -14.15
CA CYS A 70 12.81 -10.69 -12.75
C CYS A 70 11.64 -10.92 -11.79
N PRO A 71 11.82 -11.66 -10.67
CA PRO A 71 10.78 -11.88 -9.66
C PRO A 71 10.44 -10.61 -8.87
N GLN A 72 9.64 -9.73 -9.48
CA GLN A 72 9.22 -8.44 -8.93
C GLN A 72 7.69 -8.30 -8.95
N LEU A 73 7.20 -7.31 -8.20
CA LEU A 73 5.81 -6.86 -8.21
C LEU A 73 5.73 -5.39 -7.80
N LEU A 74 4.61 -4.76 -8.11
CA LEU A 74 4.26 -3.43 -7.64
C LEU A 74 3.02 -3.46 -6.74
N CYS A 75 2.77 -2.35 -6.07
CA CYS A 75 1.53 -2.10 -5.35
C CYS A 75 0.66 -1.12 -6.15
N ARG A 76 -0.66 -1.26 -6.03
CA ARG A 76 -1.64 -0.36 -6.68
C ARG A 76 -1.63 1.06 -6.10
N ASN A 77 -1.03 1.23 -4.93
CA ASN A 77 -1.05 2.48 -4.20
C ASN A 77 -0.08 3.50 -4.80
N GLY A 78 -0.62 4.57 -5.39
CA GLY A 78 0.13 5.81 -5.59
C GLY A 78 0.39 6.48 -4.24
N LEU A 79 1.63 6.46 -3.78
CA LEU A 79 2.01 7.08 -2.52
C LEU A 79 2.34 8.56 -2.74
N THR A 80 1.69 9.44 -1.97
CA THR A 80 1.97 10.88 -1.95
C THR A 80 2.12 11.35 -0.50
N GLY A 81 3.01 12.32 -0.26
CA GLY A 81 3.30 12.80 1.09
C GLY A 81 4.07 11.78 1.93
N ARG A 82 3.77 11.69 3.24
CA ARG A 82 4.46 10.80 4.18
C ARG A 82 3.69 9.50 4.37
N CYS A 83 4.34 8.39 4.05
CA CYS A 83 3.81 7.04 4.20
C CYS A 83 4.82 6.16 4.92
N TYR A 84 4.32 5.21 5.72
CA TYR A 84 5.13 4.24 6.44
C TYR A 84 4.52 2.85 6.33
N TRP A 85 5.35 1.85 6.06
CA TRP A 85 4.97 0.44 6.02
C TRP A 85 6.13 -0.42 6.52
N GLU A 86 5.81 -1.60 7.01
CA GLU A 86 6.76 -2.59 7.52
C GLU A 86 6.55 -3.89 6.73
N VAL A 87 7.63 -4.62 6.45
CA VAL A 87 7.60 -6.00 5.97
C VAL A 87 8.47 -6.86 6.86
N GLU A 88 7.97 -8.05 7.21
CA GLU A 88 8.83 -9.13 7.67
C GLU A 88 9.38 -9.83 6.43
N TRP A 89 10.67 -10.13 6.43
CA TRP A 89 11.33 -10.87 5.36
C TRP A 89 12.14 -12.01 5.97
N ARG A 90 12.27 -13.10 5.22
CA ARG A 90 13.16 -14.21 5.49
C ARG A 90 13.84 -14.57 4.19
N GLY A 91 15.16 -14.70 4.22
CA GLY A 91 15.95 -15.28 3.15
C GLY A 91 16.54 -16.61 3.61
N ASP A 92 17.12 -17.35 2.67
CA ASP A 92 18.03 -18.46 2.97
C ASP A 92 19.43 -17.95 3.33
#